data_AF-A0A9W6GF45-F1
#
_entry.id   AF-A0A9W6GF45-F1
#
_cell.length_a   1.000
_cell.length_b   1.000
_cell.length_c   1.000
_cell.angle_alpha   90.00
_cell.angle_beta   90.00
_cell.angle_gamma   90.00
#
_symmetry.space_group_name_H-M   'P 1'
#
loop_
_entity.id
_entity.type
_entity.pdbx_description
1 polymer ?
#
loop_
_entity_poly.entity_id
_entity_poly.type
_entity_poly.pdbx_seq_one_letter_code
_entity_poly.pdbx_strand_id
1 'polypeptide(L)'
;MNKSYILDRVPLFTISKQNYSNDDLSSLVYLSGWDRAKFSLLDSYLLGQGFNRMGYVRAESYYQDVLTYLGFSNLNLYDGGTTGAKIICELGIFGIMLILMYLFYFCKLLREFIKNKINNFFDVFFTSYFLCYSFELFIRGIGYFSPNILLFVGSIYWIFKSKFTNEHCSKHS
;
A
#
# COMPACT_ATOMS: atom_id res chain seq x y z
N MET A 1 26.65 19.07 6.02
CA MET A 1 26.82 18.05 4.97
C MET A 1 26.08 18.52 3.72
N ASN A 2 26.82 18.85 2.66
CA ASN A 2 26.32 19.42 1.40
C ASN A 2 25.22 18.56 0.76
N LYS A 3 23.98 19.04 0.65
CA LYS A 3 22.90 18.31 -0.06
C LYS A 3 23.24 18.01 -1.55
N SER A 4 24.25 18.67 -2.11
CA SER A 4 24.68 18.52 -3.50
C SER A 4 25.36 17.18 -3.85
N TYR A 5 26.09 16.53 -2.93
CA TYR A 5 26.82 15.30 -3.27
C TYR A 5 25.94 14.05 -3.33
N ILE A 6 24.73 14.09 -2.77
CA ILE A 6 23.76 12.98 -2.82
C ILE A 6 22.94 13.04 -4.11
N LEU A 7 22.67 14.26 -4.60
CA LEU A 7 21.92 14.49 -5.84
C LEU A 7 22.67 14.00 -7.10
N ASP A 8 24.00 14.02 -7.07
CA ASP A 8 24.86 13.56 -8.19
C ASP A 8 24.96 12.03 -8.33
N ARG A 9 24.58 11.26 -7.31
CA ARG A 9 24.69 9.77 -7.35
C ARG A 9 23.42 9.08 -7.83
N VAL A 10 22.36 9.84 -8.07
CA VAL A 10 21.12 9.32 -8.63
C VAL A 10 21.06 9.80 -10.08
N PRO A 11 21.00 8.92 -11.09
CA PRO A 11 20.96 9.30 -12.51
C PRO A 11 19.71 10.12 -12.91
N LEU A 12 18.87 10.49 -11.94
CA LEU A 12 17.61 11.22 -12.10
C LEU A 12 17.79 12.75 -12.31
N PHE A 13 18.92 13.35 -11.95
CA PHE A 13 19.07 14.82 -11.95
C PHE A 13 19.64 15.39 -13.27
N THR A 14 20.22 14.57 -14.14
CA THR A 14 20.80 15.01 -15.43
C THR A 14 19.83 14.89 -16.61
N ILE A 15 18.57 14.55 -16.37
CA ILE A 15 17.60 14.24 -17.42
C ILE A 15 16.82 15.51 -17.78
N SER A 16 17.17 16.06 -18.94
CA SER A 16 16.44 17.14 -19.60
C SER A 16 14.97 16.75 -19.81
N LYS A 17 14.10 17.77 -19.76
CA LYS A 17 12.62 17.76 -19.77
C LYS A 17 11.93 16.98 -20.92
N GLN A 18 12.65 16.24 -21.76
CA GLN A 18 12.16 15.75 -23.05
C GLN A 18 12.14 14.23 -23.28
N ASN A 19 12.75 13.39 -22.44
CA ASN A 19 12.73 11.92 -22.63
C ASN A 19 12.53 11.17 -21.32
N TYR A 20 11.36 11.30 -20.68
CA TYR A 20 10.97 10.36 -19.64
C TYR A 20 10.31 9.14 -20.29
N SER A 21 10.85 7.95 -20.05
CA SER A 21 10.14 6.72 -20.38
C SER A 21 8.94 6.55 -19.43
N ASN A 22 7.91 5.81 -19.84
CA ASN A 22 6.76 5.51 -18.97
C ASN A 22 7.17 4.74 -17.71
N ASP A 23 8.29 4.01 -17.77
CA ASP A 23 8.84 3.23 -16.66
C ASP A 23 9.49 4.14 -15.60
N ASP A 24 10.21 5.17 -16.05
CA ASP A 24 10.82 6.17 -15.16
C ASP A 24 9.74 7.01 -14.45
N LEU A 25 8.64 7.34 -15.14
CA LEU A 25 7.53 8.06 -14.53
C LEU A 25 6.80 7.21 -13.49
N SER A 26 6.53 5.94 -13.80
CA SER A 26 5.81 5.04 -12.90
C SER A 26 6.60 4.76 -11.61
N SER A 27 7.93 4.61 -11.73
CA SER A 27 8.82 4.43 -10.57
C SER A 27 8.94 5.70 -9.72
N LEU A 28 9.00 6.88 -10.36
CA LEU A 28 9.03 8.17 -9.66
C LEU A 28 7.75 8.39 -8.81
N VAL A 29 6.60 8.03 -9.38
CA VAL A 29 5.30 8.14 -8.71
C VAL A 29 5.15 7.14 -7.56
N TYR A 30 5.67 5.93 -7.74
CA TYR A 30 5.73 4.94 -6.68
C TYR A 30 6.56 5.45 -5.49
N LEU A 31 7.75 6.00 -5.77
CA LEU A 31 8.64 6.56 -4.75
C LEU A 31 8.02 7.78 -4.06
N SER A 32 7.31 8.65 -4.81
CA SER A 32 6.66 9.83 -4.24
C SER A 32 5.57 9.47 -3.22
N GLY A 33 4.90 8.34 -3.40
CA GLY A 33 3.93 7.79 -2.45
C GLY A 33 4.54 7.50 -1.09
N TRP A 34 5.58 6.65 -1.09
CA TRP A 34 6.25 6.21 0.13
C TRP A 34 7.01 7.33 0.84
N ASP A 35 7.61 8.25 0.08
CA ASP A 35 8.30 9.41 0.66
C ASP A 35 7.31 10.31 1.40
N ARG A 36 6.12 10.57 0.82
CA ARG A 36 5.05 11.32 1.50
C ARG A 36 4.51 10.60 2.72
N ALA A 37 4.39 9.27 2.70
CA ALA A 37 4.00 8.50 3.87
C ALA A 37 5.01 8.67 5.02
N LYS A 38 6.30 8.68 4.72
CA LYS A 38 7.37 8.93 5.70
C LYS A 38 7.31 10.35 6.27
N PHE A 39 7.21 11.37 5.42
CA PHE A 39 7.13 12.76 5.89
C PHE A 39 5.84 13.02 6.68
N SER A 40 4.71 12.45 6.24
CA SER A 40 3.46 12.50 7.00
C SER A 40 3.63 11.98 8.43
N LEU A 41 4.30 10.84 8.61
CA LEU A 41 4.56 10.28 9.94
C LEU A 41 5.40 11.20 10.83
N LEU A 42 6.40 11.87 10.26
CA LEU A 42 7.29 12.77 10.98
C LEU A 42 6.58 14.08 11.37
N ASP A 43 5.84 14.67 10.44
CA ASP A 43 5.17 15.95 10.63
C ASP A 43 3.95 15.86 11.56
N SER A 44 3.28 14.70 11.59
CA SER A 44 2.07 14.46 12.38
C SER A 44 2.31 13.77 13.73
N TYR A 45 3.56 13.69 14.21
CA TYR A 45 3.91 12.95 15.43
C TYR A 45 3.35 11.51 15.44
N LEU A 46 3.44 10.81 14.30
CA LEU A 46 2.95 9.45 14.08
C LEU A 46 1.42 9.26 14.06
N LEU A 47 0.61 10.31 14.21
CA LEU A 47 -0.86 10.18 14.19
C LEU A 47 -1.44 10.07 12.77
N GLY A 48 -0.72 10.57 11.77
CA GLY A 48 -1.19 10.71 10.39
C GLY A 48 -1.88 12.05 10.11
N GLN A 49 -2.14 12.32 8.84
CA GLN A 49 -2.76 13.57 8.38
C GLN A 49 -4.30 13.57 8.45
N GLY A 50 -4.92 12.43 8.73
CA GLY A 50 -6.36 12.24 8.74
C GLY A 50 -6.94 11.74 7.42
N PHE A 51 -8.17 11.19 7.50
CA PHE A 51 -8.85 10.51 6.40
C PHE A 51 -9.00 11.40 5.15
N ASN A 52 -8.64 10.85 3.97
CA ASN A 52 -8.70 11.51 2.67
C ASN A 52 -8.03 12.90 2.63
N ARG A 53 -7.04 13.16 3.49
CA ARG A 53 -6.28 14.43 3.49
C ARG A 53 -5.00 14.36 2.66
N MET A 54 -4.64 13.19 2.15
CA MET A 54 -3.48 13.01 1.28
C MET A 54 -3.60 13.89 0.02
N GLY A 55 -2.60 14.73 -0.23
CA GLY A 55 -2.57 15.66 -1.37
C GLY A 55 -3.15 17.06 -1.08
N TYR A 56 -3.93 17.22 -0.01
CA TYR A 56 -4.38 18.54 0.46
C TYR A 56 -3.38 19.17 1.44
N VAL A 57 -2.83 18.34 2.33
CA VAL A 57 -1.70 18.73 3.17
C VAL A 57 -0.43 18.47 2.35
N ARG A 58 0.28 19.56 2.02
CA ARG A 58 1.54 19.46 1.28
C ARG A 58 2.61 18.92 2.22
N ALA A 59 2.81 17.61 2.21
CA ALA A 59 4.02 17.01 2.73
C ALA A 59 5.17 17.39 1.79
N GLU A 60 6.22 18.00 2.32
CA GLU A 60 7.45 18.24 1.56
C GLU A 60 7.99 16.88 1.10
N SER A 61 7.98 16.61 -0.20
CA SER A 61 8.59 15.38 -0.71
C SER A 61 9.38 15.66 -1.97
N TYR A 62 10.60 15.16 -1.97
CA TYR A 62 11.56 15.42 -3.03
C TYR A 62 11.02 14.95 -4.39
N TYR A 63 10.42 13.76 -4.40
CA TYR A 63 9.88 13.17 -5.63
C TYR A 63 8.62 13.90 -6.14
N GLN A 64 7.81 14.50 -5.25
CA GLN A 64 6.66 15.31 -5.67
C GLN A 64 7.10 16.65 -6.27
N ASP A 65 8.18 17.24 -5.75
CA ASP A 65 8.77 18.45 -6.32
C ASP A 65 9.36 18.17 -7.71
N VAL A 66 10.01 17.01 -7.90
CA VAL A 66 10.48 16.55 -9.21
C VAL A 66 9.29 16.34 -10.17
N LEU A 67 8.21 15.68 -9.74
CA LEU A 67 6.99 15.52 -10.55
C LEU A 67 6.38 16.87 -10.93
N THR A 68 6.38 17.83 -10.00
CA THR A 68 5.87 19.19 -10.23
C THR A 68 6.73 19.94 -11.26
N TYR A 69 8.06 19.83 -11.15
CA TYR A 69 9.01 20.40 -12.11
C TYR A 69 8.86 19.82 -13.52
N LEU A 70 8.55 18.52 -13.61
CA LEU A 70 8.28 17.83 -14.87
C LEU A 70 6.89 18.14 -15.45
N GLY A 71 6.02 18.88 -14.74
CA GLY A 71 4.67 19.23 -15.18
C GLY A 71 3.59 18.20 -14.85
N PHE A 72 3.92 17.16 -14.07
CA PHE A 72 3.01 16.08 -13.65
C PHE A 72 2.55 16.24 -12.19
N SER A 73 2.34 17.48 -11.74
CA SER A 73 2.03 17.80 -10.33
C SER A 73 0.78 17.11 -9.78
N ASN A 74 -0.20 16.79 -10.62
CA ASN A 74 -1.46 16.17 -10.22
C ASN A 74 -1.42 14.63 -10.22
N LEU A 75 -0.34 14.02 -10.70
CA LEU A 75 -0.30 12.58 -10.96
C LEU A 75 -0.15 11.81 -9.63
N ASN A 76 -1.15 10.98 -9.29
CA ASN A 76 -1.24 10.24 -8.02
C ASN A 76 -1.04 11.11 -6.76
N LEU A 77 -1.46 12.38 -6.83
CA LEU A 77 -1.40 13.31 -5.71
C LEU A 77 -2.30 12.84 -4.55
N TYR A 78 -3.50 12.37 -4.83
CA TYR A 78 -4.49 11.97 -3.82
C TYR A 78 -4.40 10.49 -3.41
N ASP A 79 -3.81 9.66 -4.27
CA ASP A 79 -3.83 8.20 -4.09
C ASP A 79 -2.47 7.62 -3.70
N GLY A 80 -1.40 8.42 -3.73
CA GLY A 80 -0.10 8.00 -3.23
C GLY A 80 0.57 6.88 -4.04
N GLY A 81 0.04 6.51 -5.19
CA GLY A 81 0.55 5.42 -6.05
C GLY A 81 0.30 4.01 -5.52
N THR A 82 0.18 3.84 -4.20
CA THR A 82 -0.15 2.56 -3.54
C THR A 82 -1.14 2.78 -2.41
N THR A 83 -2.03 1.81 -2.20
CA THR A 83 -3.01 1.88 -1.10
C THR A 83 -2.32 1.84 0.26
N GLY A 84 -1.21 1.11 0.39
CA GLY A 84 -0.41 1.06 1.62
C GLY A 84 0.21 2.41 1.99
N ALA A 85 0.80 3.13 1.02
CA ALA A 85 1.32 4.47 1.27
C ALA A 85 0.22 5.45 1.70
N LYS A 86 -0.96 5.37 1.09
CA LYS A 86 -2.14 6.16 1.48
C LYS A 86 -2.59 5.87 2.91
N ILE A 87 -2.73 4.59 3.27
CA ILE A 87 -3.11 4.15 4.62
C ILE A 87 -2.13 4.68 5.66
N ILE A 88 -0.82 4.57 5.42
CA ILE A 88 0.21 5.06 6.35
C ILE A 88 0.19 6.59 6.43
N CYS A 89 0.02 7.28 5.31
CA CYS A 89 -0.02 8.73 5.26
C CYS A 89 -1.21 9.29 6.07
N GLU A 90 -2.38 8.66 5.98
CA GLU A 90 -3.61 9.15 6.61
C GLU A 90 -3.75 8.71 8.07
N LEU A 91 -3.37 7.47 8.39
CA LEU A 91 -3.60 6.84 9.71
C LEU A 91 -2.32 6.73 10.57
N GLY A 92 -1.17 7.10 10.02
CA GLY A 92 0.11 7.08 10.72
C GLY A 92 0.46 5.69 11.28
N ILE A 93 0.76 5.65 12.59
CA ILE A 93 1.11 4.42 13.32
C ILE A 93 0.02 3.36 13.26
N PHE A 94 -1.26 3.76 13.26
CA PHE A 94 -2.37 2.82 13.12
C PHE A 94 -2.36 2.16 11.75
N GLY A 95 -2.02 2.92 10.70
CA GLY A 95 -1.82 2.38 9.35
C GLY A 95 -0.71 1.34 9.30
N ILE A 96 0.43 1.61 9.94
CA ILE A 96 1.54 0.65 10.05
C ILE A 96 1.09 -0.63 10.78
N MET A 97 0.40 -0.49 11.91
CA MET A 97 -0.12 -1.64 12.67
C MET A 97 -1.07 -2.49 11.83
N LEU A 98 -1.96 -1.88 11.04
CA LEU A 98 -2.88 -2.60 10.15
C LEU A 98 -2.13 -3.39 9.08
N ILE A 99 -1.09 -2.81 8.47
CA ILE A 99 -0.27 -3.49 7.46
C ILE A 99 0.52 -4.65 8.09
N LEU A 100 1.07 -4.47 9.29
CA LEU A 100 1.77 -5.55 10.01
C LEU A 100 0.82 -6.69 10.37
N MET A 101 -0.39 -6.38 10.85
CA MET A 101 -1.42 -7.37 11.12
C MET A 101 -1.79 -8.14 9.84
N TYR A 102 -1.98 -7.43 8.73
CA TYR A 102 -2.24 -8.04 7.42
C TYR A 102 -1.11 -9.00 7.00
N LEU A 103 0.15 -8.58 7.08
CA LEU A 103 1.31 -9.41 6.74
C LEU A 103 1.41 -10.68 7.60
N PHE A 104 1.08 -10.59 8.88
CA PHE A 104 1.03 -11.76 9.76
C PHE A 104 -0.01 -12.80 9.28
N TYR A 105 -1.23 -12.36 8.95
CA TYR A 105 -2.27 -13.24 8.43
C TYR A 105 -1.94 -13.75 7.01
N PHE A 106 -1.33 -12.92 6.18
CA PHE A 106 -0.86 -13.29 4.84
C PHE A 106 0.10 -14.50 4.92
N CYS A 107 1.14 -14.41 5.75
CA CYS A 107 2.09 -15.51 5.94
C CYS A 107 1.43 -16.79 6.48
N LYS A 108 0.46 -16.64 7.40
CA LYS A 108 -0.29 -17.79 7.95
C LYS A 108 -1.14 -18.47 6.88
N LEU A 109 -1.92 -17.71 6.12
CA LEU A 109 -2.81 -18.22 5.08
C LEU A 109 -2.04 -18.80 3.91
N LEU A 110 -0.93 -18.15 3.50
CA LEU A 110 -0.05 -18.67 2.46
C LEU A 110 0.49 -20.06 2.84
N ARG A 111 0.87 -20.25 4.10
CA ARG A 111 1.32 -21.56 4.62
C ARG A 111 0.20 -22.60 4.62
N GLU A 112 -1.04 -22.22 4.95
CA GLU A 112 -2.20 -23.12 4.90
C GLU A 112 -2.56 -23.51 3.46
N PHE A 113 -2.44 -22.56 2.53
CA PHE A 113 -2.67 -22.76 1.10
C PHE A 113 -1.64 -23.72 0.49
N ILE A 114 -0.34 -23.50 0.73
CA ILE A 114 0.74 -24.37 0.24
C ILE A 114 0.63 -25.81 0.78
N LYS A 115 0.13 -25.98 2.02
CA LYS A 115 -0.06 -27.29 2.64
C LYS A 115 -1.31 -28.02 2.15
N ASN A 116 -2.02 -27.51 1.14
CA ASN A 116 -3.26 -28.07 0.59
C ASN A 116 -4.28 -28.42 1.69
N LYS A 117 -4.35 -27.62 2.76
CA LYS A 117 -5.35 -27.80 3.81
C LYS A 117 -6.73 -27.24 3.43
N ILE A 118 -6.82 -26.63 2.26
CA ILE A 118 -7.98 -25.89 1.77
C ILE A 118 -8.56 -26.65 0.59
N ASN A 119 -9.69 -27.32 0.80
CA ASN A 119 -10.29 -28.20 -0.21
C ASN A 119 -11.56 -27.63 -0.85
N ASN A 120 -12.26 -26.71 -0.18
CA ASN A 120 -13.50 -26.15 -0.72
C ASN A 120 -13.22 -25.04 -1.74
N PHE A 121 -14.03 -25.00 -2.80
CA PHE A 121 -13.96 -23.98 -3.84
C PHE A 121 -14.01 -22.54 -3.28
N PHE A 122 -14.96 -22.27 -2.37
CA PHE A 122 -15.10 -20.95 -1.76
C PHE A 122 -13.88 -20.57 -0.91
N ASP A 123 -13.32 -21.51 -0.15
CA ASP A 123 -12.14 -21.24 0.67
C ASP A 123 -10.93 -20.91 -0.20
N VAL A 124 -10.74 -21.61 -1.32
CA VAL A 124 -9.67 -21.33 -2.29
C VAL A 124 -9.86 -19.94 -2.90
N PHE A 125 -11.08 -19.59 -3.32
CA PHE A 125 -11.39 -18.31 -3.95
C PHE A 125 -11.16 -17.12 -3.00
N PHE A 126 -11.69 -17.17 -1.78
CA PHE A 126 -11.53 -16.07 -0.83
C PHE A 126 -10.10 -15.97 -0.32
N THR A 127 -9.41 -17.10 -0.11
CA THR A 127 -8.00 -17.08 0.31
C THR A 127 -7.10 -16.53 -0.79
N SER A 128 -7.32 -16.91 -2.05
CA SER A 128 -6.53 -16.37 -3.18
C SER A 128 -6.76 -14.87 -3.35
N TYR A 129 -8.02 -14.41 -3.22
CA TYR A 129 -8.32 -12.97 -3.28
C TYR A 129 -7.63 -12.19 -2.17
N PHE A 130 -7.68 -12.70 -0.93
CA PHE A 130 -6.97 -12.10 0.20
C PHE A 130 -5.47 -11.98 -0.06
N LEU A 131 -4.85 -13.03 -0.63
CA LEU A 131 -3.43 -12.99 -0.99
C LEU A 131 -3.14 -11.99 -2.13
N CYS A 132 -3.96 -11.97 -3.18
CA CYS A 132 -3.82 -11.04 -4.32
C CYS A 132 -3.96 -9.57 -3.90
N TYR A 133 -4.72 -9.26 -2.84
CA TYR A 133 -4.84 -7.90 -2.33
C TYR A 133 -3.50 -7.28 -1.88
N SER A 134 -2.47 -8.11 -1.59
CA SER A 134 -1.10 -7.63 -1.34
C SER A 134 -0.54 -6.78 -2.48
N PHE A 135 -0.86 -7.11 -3.73
CA PHE A 135 -0.42 -6.35 -4.90
C PHE A 135 -1.02 -4.93 -4.90
N GLU A 136 -2.29 -4.80 -4.53
CA GLU A 136 -2.93 -3.48 -4.42
C GLU A 136 -2.39 -2.66 -3.24
N LEU A 137 -2.05 -3.33 -2.14
CA LEU A 137 -1.48 -2.71 -0.96
C LEU A 137 -0.07 -2.16 -1.23
N PHE A 138 0.80 -2.94 -1.88
CA PHE A 138 2.23 -2.62 -1.98
C PHE A 138 2.69 -2.15 -3.35
N ILE A 139 2.10 -2.60 -4.46
CA ILE A 139 2.63 -2.34 -5.81
C ILE A 139 1.88 -1.21 -6.49
N ARG A 140 0.55 -1.32 -6.61
CA ARG A 140 -0.26 -0.30 -7.26
C ARG A 140 -1.70 -0.36 -6.79
N GLY A 141 -2.19 0.74 -6.25
CA GLY A 141 -3.56 0.86 -5.79
C GLY A 141 -4.10 2.25 -6.01
N ILE A 142 -5.41 2.33 -6.23
CA ILE A 142 -6.13 3.60 -6.47
C ILE A 142 -6.66 4.15 -5.13
N GLY A 143 -6.26 3.54 -4.00
CA GLY A 143 -6.73 3.87 -2.66
C GLY A 143 -7.76 2.87 -2.12
N TYR A 144 -8.28 3.15 -0.94
CA TYR A 144 -9.16 2.22 -0.21
C TYR A 144 -10.64 2.33 -0.59
N PHE A 145 -11.05 3.35 -1.35
CA PHE A 145 -12.40 3.46 -1.94
C PHE A 145 -12.44 2.79 -3.32
N SER A 146 -12.15 1.50 -3.39
CA SER A 146 -12.20 0.71 -4.62
C SER A 146 -13.16 -0.47 -4.46
N PRO A 147 -13.78 -0.99 -5.54
CA PRO A 147 -14.57 -2.23 -5.47
C PRO A 147 -13.79 -3.42 -4.90
N ASN A 148 -12.46 -3.38 -5.00
CA ASN A 148 -11.59 -4.42 -4.47
C ASN A 148 -11.62 -4.50 -2.94
N ILE A 149 -11.80 -3.36 -2.25
CA ILE A 149 -11.95 -3.36 -0.79
C ILE A 149 -13.16 -4.18 -0.34
N LEU A 150 -14.24 -4.17 -1.13
CA LEU A 150 -15.46 -4.90 -0.81
C LEU A 150 -15.23 -6.41 -0.86
N LEU A 151 -14.55 -6.87 -1.91
CA LEU A 151 -14.16 -8.28 -2.05
C LEU A 151 -13.13 -8.69 -0.99
N PHE A 152 -12.23 -7.78 -0.61
CA PHE A 152 -11.26 -8.01 0.45
C PHE A 152 -11.92 -8.14 1.83
N VAL A 153 -12.88 -7.28 2.15
CA VAL A 153 -13.67 -7.40 3.39
C VAL A 153 -14.51 -8.69 3.36
N GLY A 154 -15.07 -9.04 2.20
CA GLY A 154 -15.77 -10.31 2.00
C GLY A 154 -14.89 -11.54 2.25
N SER A 155 -13.64 -11.52 1.77
CA SER A 155 -12.70 -12.62 2.01
C SER A 155 -12.30 -12.73 3.48
N ILE A 156 -12.07 -11.60 4.15
CA ILE A 156 -11.84 -11.55 5.60
C ILE A 156 -13.00 -12.19 6.36
N TYR A 157 -14.24 -11.78 6.06
CA TYR A 157 -15.44 -12.31 6.70
C TYR A 157 -15.55 -13.83 6.52
N TRP A 158 -15.32 -14.32 5.30
CA TRP A 158 -15.35 -15.75 5.01
C TRP A 158 -14.27 -16.53 5.78
N ILE A 159 -13.03 -16.03 5.81
CA ILE A 159 -11.91 -16.66 6.52
C ILE A 159 -12.17 -16.73 8.04
N PHE A 160 -12.77 -15.69 8.62
CA PHE A 160 -13.16 -15.72 10.03
C PHE A 160 -14.29 -16.73 10.29
N LYS A 161 -15.30 -16.76 9.41
CA LYS A 161 -16.40 -17.73 9.50
C LYS A 161 -15.91 -19.18 9.37
N SER A 162 -15.06 -19.49 8.40
CA SER A 162 -14.58 -20.86 8.18
C SER A 162 -13.73 -21.36 9.35
N LYS A 163 -12.91 -20.50 9.95
CA LYS A 163 -12.15 -20.83 11.18
C LYS A 163 -13.07 -21.08 12.37
N PHE A 164 -14.08 -20.24 12.57
CA PHE A 164 -15.05 -20.40 13.66
C PHE A 164 -15.82 -21.73 13.56
N THR A 165 -16.26 -22.10 12.35
CA THR A 165 -16.94 -23.39 12.12
C THR A 165 -16.03 -24.59 12.42
N ASN A 166 -14.76 -24.54 12.03
CA ASN A 166 -13.81 -25.62 12.28
C ASN A 166 -13.49 -25.82 13.78
N GLU A 167 -13.44 -24.74 14.56
CA GLU A 167 -13.23 -24.82 16.02
C GLU A 167 -14.44 -25.38 16.79
N HIS A 168 -15.66 -25.20 16.26
CA HIS A 168 -16.87 -25.76 16.86
C HIS A 168 -17.04 -27.25 16.55
N CYS A 169 -16.68 -27.71 15.35
CA CYS A 169 -16.74 -29.14 15.01
C CYS A 169 -15.69 -29.97 15.74
N SER A 170 -14.51 -29.43 16.05
CA SER A 170 -13.45 -30.18 16.75
C SER A 170 -13.72 -30.40 18.25
N LYS A 171 -14.68 -29.68 18.84
CA LYS A 171 -15.08 -29.86 20.25
C LYS A 171 -16.15 -30.93 20.45
N HIS A 172 -16.70 -31.50 19.38
CA HIS A 172 -17.77 -32.52 19.42
C HIS A 172 -17.36 -33.86 18.81
N SER A 173 -16.07 -34.05 18.47
CA SER A 173 -15.47 -35.32 18.05
C SER A 173 -14.58 -35.88 19.15
#